data_AF-A0A4Q5SQE7-F1
#
_entry.id   AF-A0A4Q5SQE7-F1
#
_cell.length_a   1.000
_cell.length_b   1.000
_cell.length_c   1.000
_cell.angle_alpha   90.00
_cell.angle_beta   90.00
_cell.angle_gamma   90.00
#
_symmetry.space_group_name_H-M   'P 1'
#
loop_
_entity.id
_entity.type
_entity.pdbx_description
1 polymer ?
#
loop_
_entity_poly.entity_id
_entity_poly.type
_entity_poly.pdbx_seq_one_letter_code
_entity_poly.pdbx_strand_id
1 'polypeptide(L)'
;MPIQLRTLLRIIPLAAALVSLAGCRVEQDEYPEVQLPAPTPLPTPGPSNPADSSQVRLDTAHWQHFNLRTRAFAAPAAGVFEFTSNGVRSVNDAAGFGSVLSTAYSYPLTNRTIHIIWRCYDGGVSSNFAIGLADSSGYIYDPANAARFQDLNKMSTRTAYGGATLILNNAWYYTTLSTTGSEFTISTAAGDFAENGGFQLERRTGALSFTRGRILLRSDQPGRNGCSVLVNQLLLQ
;
A
#
# COMPACT_ATOMS: atom_id res chain seq x y z
N MET A 1 80.37 -40.14 15.84
CA MET A 1 79.36 -39.93 16.89
C MET A 1 78.73 -38.56 16.68
N PRO A 2 77.39 -38.44 16.65
CA PRO A 2 76.65 -37.32 16.06
C PRO A 2 76.11 -36.33 17.12
N ILE A 3 75.21 -35.41 16.72
CA ILE A 3 74.21 -34.63 17.52
C ILE A 3 74.71 -33.20 17.90
N GLN A 4 74.09 -32.04 17.60
CA GLN A 4 72.79 -31.66 17.02
C GLN A 4 72.85 -30.24 16.42
N LEU A 5 72.15 -30.04 15.30
CA LEU A 5 71.78 -28.75 14.72
C LEU A 5 70.43 -28.34 15.32
N ARG A 6 70.38 -27.26 16.13
CA ARG A 6 69.11 -26.73 16.66
C ARG A 6 68.45 -25.82 15.63
N THR A 7 67.52 -26.38 14.86
CA THR A 7 66.60 -25.65 14.00
C THR A 7 65.49 -25.04 14.85
N LEU A 8 65.42 -23.70 14.94
CA LEU A 8 64.27 -22.98 15.49
C LEU A 8 63.10 -23.07 14.50
N LEU A 9 62.17 -23.99 14.74
CA LEU A 9 60.88 -24.03 14.05
C LEU A 9 59.98 -22.95 14.66
N ARG A 10 59.63 -21.94 13.86
CA ARG A 10 58.55 -20.98 14.16
C ARG A 10 57.21 -21.72 14.13
N ILE A 11 56.56 -21.83 15.28
CA ILE A 11 55.17 -22.30 15.36
C ILE A 11 54.27 -21.13 14.96
N ILE A 12 53.63 -21.26 13.81
CA ILE A 12 52.48 -20.45 13.40
C ILE A 12 51.23 -21.15 13.94
N PRO A 13 50.46 -20.58 14.88
CA PRO A 13 49.15 -21.12 15.20
C PRO A 13 48.16 -20.75 14.09
N LEU A 14 47.74 -21.77 13.34
CA LEU A 14 46.65 -21.72 12.37
C LEU A 14 45.32 -21.96 13.11
N ALA A 15 44.43 -20.98 13.00
CA ALA A 15 42.96 -21.01 13.04
C ALA A 15 42.22 -22.17 13.72
N ALA A 16 41.37 -21.82 14.69
CA ALA A 16 39.99 -22.32 14.78
C ALA A 16 39.14 -21.31 15.56
N ALA A 17 38.76 -20.21 14.92
CA ALA A 17 37.68 -19.37 15.42
C ALA A 17 36.36 -20.13 15.19
N LEU A 18 35.85 -20.76 16.25
CA LEU A 18 34.46 -21.18 16.34
C LEU A 18 33.58 -19.92 16.29
N VAL A 19 33.15 -19.55 15.09
CA VAL A 19 31.99 -18.67 14.93
C VAL A 19 30.79 -19.52 15.32
N SER A 20 30.35 -19.39 16.57
CA SER A 20 29.03 -19.83 16.97
C SER A 20 28.04 -19.11 16.07
N LEU A 21 27.37 -19.86 15.19
CA LEU A 21 26.09 -19.46 14.62
C LEU A 21 25.14 -19.30 15.81
N ALA A 22 25.12 -18.11 16.40
CA ALA A 22 23.97 -17.65 17.14
C ALA A 22 22.82 -17.67 16.14
N GLY A 23 22.09 -18.78 16.13
CA GLY A 23 20.79 -18.83 15.49
C GLY A 23 20.00 -17.70 16.11
N CYS A 24 19.79 -16.62 15.36
CA CYS A 24 18.68 -15.72 15.60
C CYS A 24 17.44 -16.60 15.55
N ARG A 25 16.99 -17.04 16.72
CA ARG A 25 15.68 -17.62 16.88
C ARG A 25 14.75 -16.50 16.45
N VAL A 26 14.12 -16.67 15.29
CA VAL A 26 12.97 -15.86 14.93
C VAL A 26 11.95 -16.22 16.00
N GLU A 27 11.87 -15.41 17.05
CA GLU A 27 10.66 -15.37 17.86
C GLU A 27 9.57 -15.04 16.86
N GLN A 28 8.69 -16.02 16.62
CA GLN A 28 7.38 -15.70 16.12
C GLN A 28 6.81 -14.79 17.20
N ASP A 29 6.88 -13.48 16.97
CA ASP A 29 6.09 -12.52 17.71
C ASP A 29 4.64 -12.97 17.55
N GLU A 30 4.17 -13.76 18.50
CA GLU A 30 2.79 -14.13 18.68
C GLU A 30 2.13 -12.86 19.23
N TYR A 31 1.87 -11.92 18.33
CA TYR A 31 1.10 -10.74 18.64
C TYR A 31 -0.29 -11.21 19.08
N PRO A 32 -0.87 -10.62 20.14
CA PRO A 32 -2.25 -10.91 20.50
C PRO A 32 -3.10 -10.69 19.25
N GLU A 33 -3.77 -11.75 18.80
CA GLU A 33 -4.70 -11.68 17.68
C GLU A 33 -5.67 -10.53 17.96
N VAL A 34 -5.53 -9.44 17.21
CA VAL A 34 -6.63 -8.48 17.10
C VAL A 34 -7.74 -9.27 16.44
N GLN A 35 -8.68 -9.77 17.24
CA GLN A 35 -9.88 -10.45 16.76
C GLN A 35 -10.67 -9.43 15.94
N LEU A 36 -10.40 -9.39 14.64
CA LEU A 36 -11.26 -8.71 13.71
C LEU A 36 -12.51 -9.57 13.51
N PRO A 37 -13.68 -8.94 13.31
CA PRO A 37 -14.88 -9.66 12.93
C PRO A 37 -14.61 -10.46 11.64
N ALA A 38 -15.29 -11.60 11.51
CA ALA A 38 -15.17 -12.47 10.35
C ALA A 38 -15.36 -11.68 9.05
N PRO A 39 -14.62 -12.02 7.98
CA PRO A 39 -14.77 -11.35 6.69
C PRO A 39 -16.22 -11.46 6.22
N THR A 40 -16.90 -10.32 6.16
CA THR A 40 -18.23 -10.17 5.60
C THR A 40 -18.19 -10.39 4.08
N PRO A 41 -19.25 -10.96 3.47
CA PRO A 41 -19.40 -10.97 2.02
C PRO A 41 -19.29 -9.54 1.48
N LEU A 42 -18.69 -9.39 0.29
CA LEU A 42 -18.62 -8.09 -0.39
C LEU A 42 -20.03 -7.47 -0.43
N PRO A 43 -20.20 -6.20 -0.02
CA PRO A 43 -21.49 -5.55 -0.08
C PRO A 43 -21.95 -5.50 -1.54
N THR A 44 -23.16 -5.98 -1.80
CA THR A 44 -23.84 -5.75 -3.08
C THR A 44 -24.07 -4.24 -3.20
N PRO A 45 -23.64 -3.57 -4.28
CA PRO A 45 -23.90 -2.15 -4.45
C PRO A 45 -25.39 -1.88 -4.28
N GLY A 46 -25.74 -1.05 -3.29
CA GLY A 46 -27.12 -0.59 -3.12
C GLY A 46 -27.59 0.17 -4.37
N PRO A 47 -28.90 0.28 -4.61
CA PRO A 47 -29.42 1.04 -5.73
C PRO A 47 -29.00 2.51 -5.61
N SER A 48 -27.98 2.92 -6.35
CA SER A 48 -27.57 4.31 -6.46
C SER A 48 -28.50 5.04 -7.42
N ASN A 49 -28.96 6.23 -7.05
CA ASN A 49 -29.71 7.11 -7.93
C ASN A 49 -28.81 7.45 -9.15
N PRO A 50 -29.15 7.05 -10.38
CA PRO A 50 -28.20 6.93 -11.49
C PRO A 50 -27.74 8.25 -12.12
N ALA A 51 -28.18 9.41 -11.62
CA ALA A 51 -27.84 10.70 -12.22
C ALA A 51 -26.46 11.23 -11.81
N ASP A 52 -25.95 10.86 -10.63
CA ASP A 52 -24.70 11.42 -10.07
C ASP A 52 -23.65 10.37 -9.67
N SER A 53 -23.99 9.08 -9.65
CA SER A 53 -23.04 8.01 -9.32
C SER A 53 -22.34 7.46 -10.56
N SER A 54 -21.00 7.47 -10.57
CA SER A 54 -20.22 6.73 -11.57
C SER A 54 -19.27 5.74 -10.91
N GLN A 55 -19.43 4.46 -11.26
CA GLN A 55 -18.45 3.42 -10.94
C GLN A 55 -17.30 3.51 -11.94
N VAL A 56 -16.06 3.62 -11.46
CA VAL A 56 -14.89 3.57 -12.34
C VAL A 56 -14.71 2.13 -12.80
N ARG A 57 -14.73 1.93 -14.12
CA ARG A 57 -14.59 0.61 -14.72
C ARG A 57 -13.23 0.00 -14.40
N LEU A 58 -13.21 -1.32 -14.21
CA LEU A 58 -12.00 -2.09 -13.95
C LEU A 58 -11.36 -2.54 -15.27
N ASP A 59 -10.87 -1.59 -16.05
CA ASP A 59 -10.22 -1.86 -17.34
C ASP A 59 -8.97 -0.97 -17.56
N THR A 60 -8.25 -1.26 -18.63
CA THR A 60 -6.99 -0.59 -19.00
C THR A 60 -7.16 0.86 -19.42
N ALA A 61 -8.37 1.29 -19.76
CA ALA A 61 -8.64 2.68 -20.13
C ALA A 61 -8.83 3.57 -18.90
N HIS A 62 -9.18 3.00 -17.75
CA HIS A 62 -9.51 3.75 -16.54
C HIS A 62 -8.46 3.65 -15.43
N TRP A 63 -7.53 2.71 -15.53
CA TRP A 63 -6.49 2.48 -14.53
C TRP A 63 -5.10 2.51 -15.12
N GLN A 64 -4.16 3.00 -14.33
CA GLN A 64 -2.74 3.07 -14.66
C GLN A 64 -1.90 2.63 -13.47
N HIS A 65 -0.77 1.99 -13.77
CA HIS A 65 0.25 1.64 -12.79
C HIS A 65 1.47 2.53 -12.99
N PHE A 66 1.92 3.20 -11.93
CA PHE A 66 3.19 3.91 -11.90
C PHE A 66 4.17 3.17 -11.00
N ASN A 67 5.31 2.82 -11.57
CA ASN A 67 6.35 2.09 -10.89
C ASN A 67 7.34 3.07 -10.25
N LEU A 68 7.52 3.00 -8.92
CA LEU A 68 8.38 3.95 -8.19
C LEU A 68 9.88 3.71 -8.43
N ARG A 69 10.28 2.51 -8.86
CA ARG A 69 11.68 2.20 -9.21
C ARG A 69 12.06 2.81 -10.54
N THR A 70 11.31 2.52 -11.59
CA THR A 70 11.61 2.98 -12.95
C THR A 70 11.11 4.41 -13.20
N ARG A 71 10.28 4.94 -12.30
CA ARG A 71 9.62 6.25 -12.42
C ARG A 71 8.85 6.39 -13.73
N ALA A 72 8.21 5.32 -14.15
CA ALA A 72 7.50 5.24 -15.41
C ALA A 72 6.16 4.51 -15.24
N PHE A 73 5.24 4.80 -16.15
CA PHE A 73 4.02 4.01 -16.29
C PHE A 73 4.35 2.66 -16.90
N ALA A 74 3.76 1.60 -16.33
CA ALA A 74 3.85 0.27 -16.91
C ALA A 74 2.55 -0.06 -17.66
N ALA A 75 2.70 -0.72 -18.81
CA ALA A 75 1.59 -1.39 -19.46
C ALA A 75 1.11 -2.58 -18.61
N PRO A 76 -0.15 -3.01 -18.74
CA PRO A 76 -0.65 -4.21 -18.08
C PRO A 76 0.23 -5.42 -18.40
N ALA A 77 0.65 -6.13 -17.36
CA ALA A 77 1.51 -7.30 -17.46
C ALA A 77 1.27 -8.22 -16.26
N ALA A 78 1.31 -9.53 -16.50
CA ALA A 78 1.14 -10.54 -15.47
C ALA A 78 2.15 -10.33 -14.32
N GLY A 79 1.66 -10.41 -13.08
CA GLY A 79 2.44 -10.20 -11.86
C GLY A 79 2.84 -8.76 -11.55
N VAL A 80 2.44 -7.76 -12.36
CA VAL A 80 2.81 -6.34 -12.15
C VAL A 80 1.58 -5.44 -12.16
N PHE A 81 0.81 -5.44 -13.24
CA PHE A 81 -0.41 -4.64 -13.37
C PHE A 81 -1.47 -5.50 -14.05
N GLU A 82 -2.41 -5.99 -13.25
CA GLU A 82 -3.33 -7.06 -13.63
C GLU A 82 -4.78 -6.67 -13.38
N PHE A 83 -5.67 -7.11 -14.27
CA PHE A 83 -7.11 -7.03 -14.08
C PHE A 83 -7.61 -8.43 -13.75
N THR A 84 -8.18 -8.58 -12.56
CA THR A 84 -8.66 -9.86 -12.03
C THR A 84 -10.17 -9.79 -11.79
N SER A 85 -10.82 -10.93 -11.58
CA SER A 85 -12.22 -10.97 -11.15
C SER A 85 -12.48 -10.24 -9.82
N ASN A 86 -11.44 -10.05 -9.00
CA ASN A 86 -11.54 -9.35 -7.72
C ASN A 86 -11.32 -7.83 -7.84
N GLY A 87 -10.81 -7.32 -8.95
CA GLY A 87 -10.40 -5.93 -9.08
C GLY A 87 -9.15 -5.70 -9.91
N VAL A 88 -8.67 -4.47 -9.89
CA VAL A 88 -7.41 -4.06 -10.52
C VAL A 88 -6.26 -4.13 -9.53
N ARG A 89 -5.19 -4.85 -9.89
CA ARG A 89 -4.06 -5.15 -9.02
C ARG A 89 -2.79 -4.47 -9.52
N SER A 90 -2.07 -3.82 -8.62
CA SER A 90 -0.72 -3.28 -8.83
C SER A 90 0.27 -4.00 -7.93
N VAL A 91 1.44 -4.39 -8.44
CA VAL A 91 2.54 -5.03 -7.70
C VAL A 91 3.85 -4.28 -7.97
N ASN A 92 4.66 -4.05 -6.95
CA ASN A 92 6.02 -3.53 -7.15
C ASN A 92 6.93 -4.57 -7.84
N ASP A 93 7.77 -4.12 -8.75
CA ASP A 93 8.65 -4.99 -9.54
C ASP A 93 9.97 -5.34 -8.84
N ALA A 94 10.31 -4.65 -7.74
CA ALA A 94 11.50 -4.93 -6.95
C ALA A 94 11.35 -4.53 -5.46
N ALA A 95 12.06 -5.23 -4.59
CA ALA A 95 12.17 -4.97 -3.17
C ALA A 95 12.72 -3.58 -2.89
N GLY A 96 12.23 -2.94 -1.82
CA GLY A 96 12.63 -1.58 -1.44
C GLY A 96 12.03 -0.47 -2.31
N PHE A 97 11.20 -0.82 -3.29
CA PHE A 97 10.45 0.12 -4.12
C PHE A 97 8.95 -0.15 -4.02
N GLY A 98 8.17 0.90 -4.09
CA GLY A 98 6.72 0.83 -4.05
C GLY A 98 6.05 0.83 -5.43
N SER A 99 4.72 0.86 -5.42
CA SER A 99 3.91 1.01 -6.63
C SER A 99 2.72 1.93 -6.37
N VAL A 100 2.27 2.62 -7.41
CA VAL A 100 1.07 3.46 -7.34
C VAL A 100 0.06 2.94 -8.35
N LEU A 101 -1.12 2.57 -7.86
CA LEU A 101 -2.28 2.35 -8.69
C LEU A 101 -3.06 3.67 -8.75
N SER A 102 -3.32 4.16 -9.96
CA SER A 102 -3.98 5.45 -10.21
C SER A 102 -5.14 5.29 -11.17
N THR A 103 -6.17 6.12 -11.02
CA THR A 103 -7.10 6.36 -12.11
C THR A 103 -6.39 7.05 -13.28
N ALA A 104 -6.73 6.69 -14.52
CA ALA A 104 -6.17 7.30 -15.73
C ALA A 104 -6.66 8.75 -15.91
N TYR A 105 -7.93 8.98 -15.57
CA TYR A 105 -8.59 10.27 -15.65
C TYR A 105 -8.60 10.97 -14.30
N SER A 106 -8.63 12.31 -14.36
CA SER A 106 -8.86 13.17 -13.20
C SER A 106 -10.34 13.48 -13.07
N TYR A 107 -10.88 13.34 -11.87
CA TYR A 107 -12.28 13.57 -11.54
C TYR A 107 -12.47 14.90 -10.82
N PRO A 108 -13.63 15.55 -10.97
CA PRO A 108 -14.03 16.62 -10.06
C PRO A 108 -14.03 16.11 -8.61
N LEU A 109 -13.43 16.89 -7.72
CA LEU A 109 -13.37 16.59 -6.28
C LEU A 109 -14.29 17.49 -5.47
N THR A 110 -14.83 18.59 -5.98
CA THR A 110 -15.67 19.47 -5.16
C THR A 110 -17.02 18.82 -4.84
N ASN A 111 -17.36 18.75 -3.55
CA ASN A 111 -18.64 18.24 -3.03
C ASN A 111 -18.93 16.80 -3.50
N ARG A 112 -17.97 15.91 -3.28
CA ARG A 112 -18.05 14.50 -3.68
C ARG A 112 -17.94 13.57 -2.49
N THR A 113 -18.58 12.41 -2.63
CA THR A 113 -18.31 11.24 -1.81
C THR A 113 -17.76 10.14 -2.68
N ILE A 114 -16.59 9.63 -2.28
CA ILE A 114 -15.82 8.68 -3.04
C ILE A 114 -15.65 7.43 -2.17
N HIS A 115 -16.23 6.32 -2.61
CA HIS A 115 -16.15 5.03 -1.94
C HIS A 115 -15.09 4.16 -2.60
N ILE A 116 -14.16 3.61 -1.82
CA ILE A 116 -13.03 2.80 -2.29
C ILE A 116 -12.99 1.50 -1.49
N ILE A 117 -13.15 0.36 -2.16
CA ILE A 117 -12.95 -0.96 -1.57
C ILE A 117 -11.59 -1.48 -2.02
N TRP A 118 -10.71 -1.75 -1.06
CA TRP A 118 -9.35 -2.14 -1.38
C TRP A 118 -8.77 -3.17 -0.42
N ARG A 119 -7.72 -3.85 -0.86
CA ARG A 119 -6.91 -4.74 -0.02
C ARG A 119 -5.43 -4.54 -0.31
N CYS A 120 -4.62 -4.78 0.70
CA CYS A 120 -3.17 -4.77 0.59
C CYS A 120 -2.57 -6.16 0.79
N TYR A 121 -1.46 -6.42 0.11
CA TYR A 121 -0.58 -7.54 0.38
C TYR A 121 0.82 -7.00 0.61
N ASP A 122 1.52 -7.47 1.64
CA ASP A 122 2.79 -6.90 2.12
C ASP A 122 4.04 -7.72 1.77
N GLY A 123 3.89 -8.84 1.05
CA GLY A 123 5.02 -9.68 0.64
C GLY A 123 5.74 -10.38 1.80
N GLY A 124 5.12 -10.46 2.98
CA GLY A 124 5.70 -11.08 4.18
C GLY A 124 6.54 -10.13 5.03
N VAL A 125 6.51 -8.82 4.76
CA VAL A 125 7.28 -7.77 5.43
C VAL A 125 6.41 -6.55 5.71
N SER A 126 6.78 -5.69 6.66
CA SER A 126 6.02 -4.46 6.90
C SER A 126 6.07 -3.56 5.67
N SER A 127 4.91 -3.04 5.26
CA SER A 127 4.76 -2.12 4.11
C SER A 127 3.81 -0.99 4.47
N ASN A 128 4.05 0.20 3.91
CA ASN A 128 3.14 1.34 4.08
C ASN A 128 2.18 1.44 2.90
N PHE A 129 0.95 1.86 3.18
CA PHE A 129 -0.11 2.08 2.21
C PHE A 129 -0.76 3.43 2.45
N ALA A 130 -1.16 4.08 1.37
CA ALA A 130 -1.88 5.35 1.45
C ALA A 130 -2.85 5.49 0.28
N ILE A 131 -4.05 5.95 0.59
CA ILE A 131 -4.94 6.58 -0.38
C ILE A 131 -4.46 8.02 -0.55
N GLY A 132 -4.29 8.43 -1.79
CA GLY A 132 -3.81 9.75 -2.12
C GLY A 132 -4.58 10.36 -3.29
N LEU A 133 -4.26 11.63 -3.53
CA LEU A 133 -4.72 12.36 -4.70
C LEU A 133 -3.51 12.95 -5.44
N ALA A 134 -3.59 12.95 -6.76
CA ALA A 134 -2.70 13.73 -7.62
C ALA A 134 -3.51 14.72 -8.44
N ASP A 135 -2.92 15.86 -8.78
CA ASP A 135 -3.55 16.88 -9.62
C ASP A 135 -3.79 16.38 -11.07
N SER A 136 -4.36 17.24 -11.90
CA SER A 136 -4.62 16.91 -13.31
C SER A 136 -3.42 17.03 -14.24
N SER A 137 -2.23 17.36 -13.73
CA SER A 137 -1.06 17.73 -14.54
C SER A 137 -0.35 16.54 -15.18
N GLY A 138 -0.71 15.31 -14.82
CA GLY A 138 -0.02 14.12 -15.30
C GLY A 138 0.97 13.52 -14.30
N TYR A 139 1.42 14.30 -13.31
CA TYR A 139 2.37 13.88 -12.28
C TYR A 139 1.67 13.06 -11.19
N ILE A 140 2.14 11.84 -10.91
CA ILE A 140 1.45 10.92 -9.99
C ILE A 140 2.12 10.83 -8.62
N TYR A 141 3.45 10.89 -8.56
CA TYR A 141 4.15 10.79 -7.29
C TYR A 141 5.54 11.43 -7.39
N ASP A 142 5.68 12.57 -6.73
CA ASP A 142 6.97 13.15 -6.39
C ASP A 142 6.84 13.66 -4.95
N PRO A 143 7.49 13.00 -3.96
CA PRO A 143 7.40 13.40 -2.56
C PRO A 143 7.94 14.82 -2.31
N ALA A 144 8.71 15.40 -3.25
CA ALA A 144 9.15 16.79 -3.18
C ALA A 144 8.10 17.81 -3.63
N ASN A 145 6.97 17.37 -4.21
CA ASN A 145 5.95 18.23 -4.82
C ASN A 145 4.57 18.08 -4.15
N ALA A 146 4.50 18.43 -2.87
CA ALA A 146 3.25 18.39 -2.09
C ALA A 146 2.10 19.25 -2.67
N ALA A 147 2.40 20.22 -3.54
CA ALA A 147 1.37 21.02 -4.22
C ALA A 147 0.60 20.24 -5.29
N ARG A 148 1.16 19.12 -5.80
CA ARG A 148 0.59 18.34 -6.91
C ARG A 148 0.17 16.93 -6.50
N PHE A 149 0.55 16.53 -5.29
CA PHE A 149 0.29 15.20 -4.75
C PHE A 149 0.12 15.29 -3.24
N GLN A 150 -0.83 14.51 -2.71
CA GLN A 150 -1.08 14.44 -1.28
C GLN A 150 -1.56 13.05 -0.89
N ASP A 151 -0.85 12.41 0.04
CA ASP A 151 -1.39 11.27 0.78
C ASP A 151 -2.44 11.79 1.77
N LEU A 152 -3.63 11.19 1.74
CA LEU A 152 -4.75 11.60 2.59
C LEU A 152 -4.77 10.82 3.91
N ASN A 153 -4.26 9.61 3.89
CA ASN A 153 -4.14 8.74 5.05
C ASN A 153 -2.81 7.98 5.03
N LYS A 154 -2.51 7.26 6.11
CA LYS A 154 -1.27 6.48 6.19
C LYS A 154 -1.51 5.24 7.02
N MET A 155 -1.32 4.10 6.38
CA MET A 155 -1.54 2.79 6.98
C MET A 155 -0.30 1.92 6.80
N SER A 156 -0.16 0.91 7.64
CA SER A 156 1.01 0.03 7.61
C SER A 156 0.64 -1.37 8.08
N THR A 157 1.20 -2.40 7.47
CA THR A 157 1.11 -3.76 8.00
C THR A 157 2.21 -4.00 9.04
N ARG A 158 1.91 -4.83 10.05
CA ARG A 158 2.83 -5.33 11.11
C ARG A 158 3.39 -4.29 12.09
N THR A 159 3.77 -3.11 11.63
CA THR A 159 4.41 -2.09 12.47
C THR A 159 3.95 -0.69 12.05
N ALA A 160 3.50 0.10 13.02
CA ALA A 160 3.02 1.47 12.82
C ALA A 160 4.18 2.46 12.63
N TYR A 161 4.75 2.53 11.42
CA TYR A 161 5.85 3.45 11.12
C TYR A 161 5.37 4.89 10.89
N GLY A 162 5.90 5.83 11.67
CA GLY A 162 5.70 7.27 11.46
C GLY A 162 4.23 7.69 11.47
N GLY A 163 3.50 7.30 12.51
CA GLY A 163 2.09 7.66 12.72
C GLY A 163 1.12 6.98 11.76
N ALA A 164 1.48 5.82 11.21
CA ALA A 164 0.60 5.02 10.38
C ALA A 164 -0.36 4.19 11.24
N THR A 165 -1.61 4.04 10.79
CA THR A 165 -2.56 3.12 11.39
C THR A 165 -2.20 1.68 11.04
N LEU A 166 -2.11 0.81 12.06
CA LEU A 166 -1.82 -0.60 11.87
C LEU A 166 -3.02 -1.31 11.24
N ILE A 167 -2.76 -1.99 10.13
CA ILE A 167 -3.76 -2.80 9.41
C ILE A 167 -3.24 -4.23 9.23
N LEU A 168 -4.16 -5.17 9.03
CA LEU A 168 -3.85 -6.55 8.70
C LEU A 168 -3.48 -6.71 7.23
N ASN A 169 -2.54 -7.60 6.99
CA ASN A 169 -2.17 -8.01 5.66
C ASN A 169 -3.30 -8.87 5.03
N ASN A 170 -3.54 -8.69 3.74
CA ASN A 170 -4.52 -9.46 2.95
C ASN A 170 -5.96 -9.41 3.47
N ALA A 171 -6.35 -8.31 4.13
CA ALA A 171 -7.72 -8.02 4.54
C ALA A 171 -8.35 -6.96 3.63
N TRP A 172 -9.68 -6.96 3.58
CA TRP A 172 -10.46 -5.94 2.86
C TRP A 172 -10.71 -4.72 3.75
N TYR A 173 -10.54 -3.55 3.15
CA TYR A 173 -10.73 -2.23 3.74
C TYR A 173 -11.66 -1.39 2.88
N TYR A 174 -12.41 -0.55 3.58
CA TYR A 174 -13.47 0.27 3.02
C TYR A 174 -13.14 1.72 3.37
N THR A 175 -12.82 2.52 2.36
CA THR A 175 -12.44 3.91 2.54
C THR A 175 -13.49 4.83 1.92
N THR A 176 -14.02 5.74 2.72
CA THR A 176 -14.87 6.84 2.26
C THR A 176 -14.06 8.13 2.28
N LEU A 177 -13.96 8.79 1.14
CA LEU A 177 -13.40 10.13 0.98
C LEU A 177 -14.54 11.09 0.63
N SER A 178 -14.88 11.96 1.58
CA SER A 178 -15.83 13.04 1.37
C SER A 178 -15.08 14.35 1.22
N THR A 179 -15.50 15.17 0.27
CA THR A 179 -14.88 16.46 -0.03
C THR A 179 -15.94 17.55 0.01
N THR A 180 -15.59 18.73 0.51
CA THR A 180 -16.51 19.87 0.61
C THR A 180 -15.74 21.15 0.34
N GLY A 181 -16.02 21.81 -0.79
CA GLY A 181 -15.22 22.95 -1.23
C GLY A 181 -13.74 22.59 -1.40
N SER A 182 -12.89 23.18 -0.55
CA SER A 182 -11.43 22.96 -0.49
C SER A 182 -11.00 22.06 0.67
N GLU A 183 -11.90 21.29 1.26
CA GLU A 183 -11.62 20.40 2.39
C GLU A 183 -11.95 18.95 2.05
N PHE A 184 -11.32 18.03 2.77
CA PHE A 184 -11.64 16.62 2.72
C PHE A 184 -11.76 16.01 4.12
N THR A 185 -12.57 14.95 4.22
CA THR A 185 -12.57 13.97 5.28
C THR A 185 -12.36 12.60 4.65
N ILE A 186 -11.38 11.85 5.14
CA ILE A 186 -11.16 10.45 4.74
C ILE A 186 -11.34 9.55 5.96
N SER A 187 -12.09 8.48 5.79
CA SER A 187 -12.32 7.45 6.81
C SER A 187 -12.01 6.08 6.23
N THR A 188 -11.26 5.25 6.94
CA THR A 188 -10.99 3.86 6.55
C THR A 188 -11.48 2.92 7.65
N ALA A 189 -12.22 1.90 7.24
CA ALA A 189 -12.84 0.91 8.11
C ALA A 189 -12.60 -0.52 7.64
N ALA A 190 -12.77 -1.47 8.56
CA ALA A 190 -12.81 -2.91 8.28
C ALA A 190 -14.24 -3.46 8.37
N GLY A 191 -14.52 -4.53 7.61
CA GLY A 191 -15.82 -5.21 7.56
C GLY A 191 -16.83 -4.56 6.61
N ASP A 192 -16.98 -3.23 6.67
CA ASP A 192 -17.80 -2.41 5.76
C ASP A 192 -17.30 -0.95 5.82
N PHE A 193 -17.91 -0.05 5.05
CA PHE A 193 -17.76 1.39 5.22
C PHE A 193 -18.21 1.83 6.62
N ALA A 194 -17.58 2.89 7.15
CA ALA A 194 -17.86 3.36 8.51
C ALA A 194 -19.32 3.79 8.69
N GLU A 195 -19.90 4.46 7.69
CA GLU A 195 -21.30 4.85 7.65
C GLU A 195 -22.30 3.68 7.64
N ASN A 196 -21.83 2.47 7.28
CA ASN A 196 -22.63 1.24 7.27
C ASN A 196 -22.40 0.38 8.54
N GLY A 197 -21.69 0.89 9.55
CA GLY A 197 -21.38 0.17 10.78
C GLY A 197 -20.06 -0.63 10.75
N GLY A 198 -19.21 -0.42 9.74
CA GLY A 198 -17.85 -0.95 9.72
C GLY A 198 -16.99 -0.40 10.87
N PHE A 199 -16.00 -1.17 11.30
CA PHE A 199 -15.10 -0.76 12.37
C PHE A 199 -14.10 0.28 11.86
N GLN A 200 -14.32 1.55 12.21
CA GLN A 200 -13.46 2.65 11.77
C GLN A 200 -12.07 2.54 12.40
N LEU A 201 -11.06 2.38 11.56
CA LEU A 201 -9.65 2.27 11.95
C LEU A 201 -8.98 3.64 11.98
N GLU A 202 -9.34 4.51 11.04
CA GLU A 202 -8.72 5.81 10.88
C GLU A 202 -9.73 6.81 10.32
N ARG A 203 -9.65 8.05 10.81
CA ARG A 203 -10.32 9.20 10.21
C ARG A 203 -9.40 10.40 10.23
N ARG A 204 -9.27 11.08 9.10
CA ARG A 204 -8.49 12.32 8.95
C ARG A 204 -9.29 13.37 8.22
N THR A 205 -8.96 14.62 8.49
CA THR A 205 -9.47 15.78 7.76
C THR A 205 -8.30 16.65 7.30
N GLY A 206 -8.51 17.44 6.26
CA GLY A 206 -7.49 18.35 5.77
C GLY A 206 -7.98 19.22 4.63
N ALA A 207 -7.07 20.05 4.10
CA ALA A 207 -7.32 20.88 2.93
C ALA A 207 -6.94 20.13 1.63
N LEU A 208 -7.69 20.41 0.58
CA LEU A 208 -7.40 20.02 -0.80
C LEU A 208 -6.63 21.14 -1.50
N SER A 209 -5.54 20.77 -2.16
CA SER A 209 -4.72 21.71 -2.95
C SER A 209 -5.27 21.94 -4.36
N PHE A 210 -6.28 21.16 -4.78
CA PHE A 210 -6.85 21.21 -6.12
C PHE A 210 -8.30 20.68 -6.12
N THR A 211 -9.10 21.14 -7.08
CA THR A 211 -10.52 20.79 -7.21
C THR A 211 -10.79 19.64 -8.17
N ARG A 212 -9.74 19.17 -8.86
CA ARG A 212 -9.76 17.99 -9.73
C ARG A 212 -8.52 17.15 -9.50
N GLY A 213 -8.68 15.85 -9.41
CA GLY A 213 -7.55 14.96 -9.19
C GLY A 213 -7.79 13.52 -9.59
N ARG A 214 -6.69 12.79 -9.73
CA ARG A 214 -6.67 11.34 -9.85
C ARG A 214 -6.68 10.73 -8.46
N ILE A 215 -7.32 9.57 -8.35
CA ILE A 215 -7.39 8.82 -7.10
C ILE A 215 -6.28 7.78 -7.12
N LEU A 216 -5.50 7.75 -6.05
CA LEU A 216 -4.31 6.94 -5.92
C LEU A 216 -4.49 5.96 -4.77
N LEU A 217 -4.02 4.73 -4.97
CA LEU A 217 -3.70 3.84 -3.87
C LEU A 217 -2.25 3.39 -4.04
N ARG A 218 -1.45 3.79 -3.06
CA ARG A 218 -0.01 3.66 -3.06
C ARG A 218 0.40 2.58 -2.07
N SER A 219 1.46 1.88 -2.46
CA SER A 219 2.27 1.01 -1.62
C SER A 219 3.68 1.58 -1.60
N ASP A 220 4.29 1.74 -0.43
CA ASP A 220 5.72 2.02 -0.28
C ASP A 220 6.48 0.82 0.27
N GLN A 221 7.66 0.62 -0.33
CA GLN A 221 8.81 -0.10 0.19
C GLN A 221 8.50 -1.34 1.05
N PRO A 222 7.91 -2.41 0.49
CA PRO A 222 8.12 -3.71 1.10
C PRO A 222 9.62 -4.04 1.10
N GLY A 223 10.13 -4.58 2.21
CA GLY A 223 11.48 -5.18 2.29
C GLY A 223 11.72 -6.39 1.36
N ARG A 224 10.71 -6.85 0.60
CA ARG A 224 10.74 -7.95 -0.37
C ARG A 224 9.95 -7.59 -1.63
N ASN A 225 10.12 -8.36 -2.71
CA ASN A 225 9.26 -8.25 -3.89
C ASN A 225 7.82 -8.64 -3.51
N GLY A 226 6.82 -7.92 -4.05
CA GLY A 226 5.43 -8.38 -3.99
C GLY A 226 4.59 -7.74 -2.88
N CYS A 227 4.58 -6.42 -2.80
CA CYS A 227 3.49 -5.68 -2.23
C CYS A 227 2.44 -5.40 -3.30
N SER A 228 1.17 -5.69 -3.02
CA SER A 228 0.11 -5.42 -3.98
C SER A 228 -1.05 -4.64 -3.41
N VAL A 229 -1.61 -3.83 -4.27
CA VAL A 229 -2.83 -3.07 -4.04
C VAL A 229 -3.90 -3.64 -4.96
N LEU A 230 -5.09 -3.93 -4.45
CA LEU A 230 -6.25 -4.24 -5.27
C LEU A 230 -7.36 -3.25 -4.96
N VAL A 231 -8.00 -2.68 -6.00
CA VAL A 231 -9.26 -1.94 -5.88
C VAL A 231 -10.38 -2.74 -6.54
N ASN A 232 -11.43 -3.04 -5.78
CA ASN A 232 -12.61 -3.76 -6.26
C ASN A 232 -13.69 -2.81 -6.78
N GLN A 233 -13.92 -1.71 -6.08
CA GLN A 233 -14.94 -0.71 -6.42
C GLN A 233 -14.44 0.69 -6.11
N LEU A 234 -14.72 1.59 -7.04
CA LEU A 234 -14.56 3.03 -6.88
C LEU A 234 -15.84 3.71 -7.36
N LEU A 235 -16.57 4.37 -6.46
CA LEU A 235 -17.86 4.99 -6.74
C LEU A 235 -17.79 6.48 -6.40
N LEU A 236 -18.09 7.33 -7.38
CA LEU A 236 -18.08 8.80 -7.24
C LEU A 236 -19.52 9.27 -7.18
N GLN A 237 -19.94 9.86 -6.06
CA GLN A 237 -21.27 10.47 -5.84
C GLN A 237 -21.09 11.99 -5.67
#